data_AF-A0A133YTS9-F1
#
_entry.id   AF-A0A133YTS9-F1
#
_cell.length_a   1.000
_cell.length_b   1.000
_cell.length_c   1.000
_cell.angle_alpha   90.00
_cell.angle_beta   90.00
_cell.angle_gamma   90.00
#
_symmetry.space_group_name_H-M   'P 1'
#
loop_
_entity.id
_entity.type
_entity.pdbx_description
1 polymer ?
#
loop_
_entity_poly.entity_id
_entity_poly.type
_entity_poly.pdbx_seq_one_letter_code
_entity_poly.pdbx_strand_id
1 'polypeptide(L)'
;MDYSGELMQRLLYNQMSQSDLAKMLNVSKSAVSQWVKGTSEPSTKNWEIIVEKLPIADKELKNISVKKASEILGKSEQFVRIGLQRGFLDFGKAVKNGSKYNYHISPYKLMEYVGA
;
A
#
# COMPACT_ATOMS: atom_id res chain seq x y z
N MET A 1 -14.13 -4.61 7.25
CA MET A 1 -13.28 -3.65 6.52
C MET A 1 -11.85 -4.07 6.80
N ASP A 2 -10.97 -4.16 5.80
CA ASP A 2 -9.58 -4.53 6.04
C ASP A 2 -8.78 -3.30 6.50
N TYR A 3 -8.86 -2.99 7.79
CA TYR A 3 -8.20 -1.83 8.39
C TYR A 3 -6.68 -1.91 8.29
N SER A 4 -6.12 -3.10 8.48
CA SER A 4 -4.68 -3.34 8.43
C SER A 4 -4.13 -3.05 7.04
N GLY A 5 -4.71 -3.67 6.01
CA GLY A 5 -4.29 -3.48 4.62
C GLY A 5 -4.44 -2.04 4.17
N GLU A 6 -5.53 -1.37 4.50
CA GLU A 6 -5.75 0.03 4.12
C GLU A 6 -4.81 0.99 4.90
N LEU A 7 -4.56 0.74 6.19
CA LEU A 7 -3.65 1.56 6.99
C LEU A 7 -2.23 1.49 6.44
N MET A 8 -1.73 0.29 6.13
CA MET A 8 -0.41 0.12 5.51
C MET A 8 -0.30 0.90 4.21
N GLN A 9 -1.35 0.86 3.38
CA GLN A 9 -1.39 1.62 2.15
C GLN A 9 -1.33 3.12 2.39
N ARG A 10 -2.14 3.64 3.32
CA ARG A 10 -2.15 5.06 3.71
C ARG A 10 -0.80 5.54 4.18
N LEU A 11 -0.12 4.75 5.01
CA LEU A 11 1.24 5.07 5.48
C LEU A 11 2.23 5.17 4.31
N LEU A 12 2.25 4.18 3.42
CA LEU A 12 3.21 4.13 2.31
C LEU A 12 2.95 5.21 1.25
N TYR A 13 1.69 5.44 0.88
CA TYR A 13 1.34 6.46 -0.12
C TYR A 13 1.74 7.86 0.32
N ASN A 14 1.55 8.15 1.61
CA ASN A 14 1.80 9.45 2.21
C ASN A 14 3.21 9.57 2.83
N GLN A 15 4.07 8.56 2.65
CA GLN A 15 5.43 8.52 3.23
C GLN A 15 5.44 8.74 4.75
N MET A 16 4.40 8.26 5.43
CA MET A 16 4.20 8.42 6.87
C MET A 16 4.73 7.19 7.62
N SER A 17 5.54 7.39 8.66
CA SER A 17 6.00 6.29 9.51
C SER A 17 4.98 5.94 10.59
N GLN A 18 5.02 4.70 11.12
CA GLN A 18 4.18 4.29 12.26
C GLN A 18 4.40 5.19 13.49
N SER A 19 5.64 5.68 13.67
CA SER A 19 5.99 6.56 14.79
C SER A 19 5.39 7.95 14.63
N ASP A 20 5.35 8.47 13.39
CA ASP A 20 4.80 9.80 13.13
C ASP A 20 3.27 9.79 13.15
N LEU A 21 2.65 8.71 12.68
CA LEU A 21 1.21 8.51 12.87
C LEU A 21 0.84 8.42 14.36
N ALA A 22 1.65 7.71 15.16
CA ALA A 22 1.42 7.59 16.59
C ALA A 22 1.45 8.97 17.28
N LYS A 23 2.43 9.83 16.93
CA LYS A 23 2.49 11.22 17.41
C LYS A 23 1.28 12.03 16.95
N MET A 24 0.87 11.90 15.69
CA MET A 24 -0.28 12.62 15.12
C MET A 24 -1.59 12.30 15.87
N LEU A 25 -1.81 11.03 16.21
CA LEU A 25 -3.03 10.58 16.89
C LEU A 25 -2.94 10.64 18.41
N ASN A 26 -1.79 11.02 18.96
CA ASN A 26 -1.47 10.96 20.39
C ASN A 26 -1.73 9.55 20.98
N VAL A 27 -1.23 8.52 20.30
CA VAL A 27 -1.31 7.11 20.72
C VAL A 27 0.08 6.49 20.82
N SER A 28 0.18 5.29 21.41
CA SER A 28 1.47 4.58 21.44
C SER A 28 1.85 4.05 20.05
N LYS A 29 3.15 4.03 19.74
CA LYS A 29 3.66 3.38 18.53
C LYS A 29 3.27 1.89 18.48
N SER A 30 3.21 1.23 19.64
CA SER A 30 2.77 -0.16 19.74
C SER A 30 1.34 -0.35 19.25
N ALA A 31 0.42 0.58 19.55
CA ALA A 31 -0.95 0.49 19.06
C ALA A 31 -0.99 0.57 17.53
N VAL A 32 -0.27 1.52 16.92
CA VAL A 32 -0.19 1.63 15.45
C VAL A 32 0.43 0.37 14.83
N SER A 33 1.46 -0.20 15.45
CA SER A 33 2.07 -1.45 14.97
C SER A 33 1.09 -2.63 15.02
N GLN A 34 0.25 -2.71 16.06
CA GLN A 34 -0.78 -3.73 16.18
C GLN A 34 -1.88 -3.58 15.11
N TRP A 35 -2.26 -2.34 14.78
CA TRP A 35 -3.20 -2.04 13.70
C TRP A 35 -2.64 -2.45 12.34
N VAL A 36 -1.37 -2.12 12.07
CA VAL A 36 -0.67 -2.53 10.85
C VAL A 36 -0.62 -4.05 10.73
N LYS A 37 -0.39 -4.77 11.82
CA LYS A 37 -0.37 -6.25 11.84
C LYS A 37 -1.77 -6.90 11.84
N GLY A 38 -2.84 -6.11 11.95
CA GLY A 38 -4.21 -6.64 12.07
C GLY A 38 -4.50 -7.36 13.38
N THR A 39 -3.66 -7.17 14.41
CA THR A 39 -3.87 -7.77 15.74
C THR A 39 -4.83 -6.97 16.61
N SER A 40 -5.08 -5.72 16.24
CA SER A 40 -6.13 -4.87 16.81
C SER A 40 -6.59 -3.86 15.76
N GLU A 41 -7.68 -3.17 16.04
CA GLU A 41 -8.24 -2.16 15.13
C GLU A 41 -8.22 -0.77 15.78
N PRO A 42 -8.03 0.30 14.98
CA PRO A 42 -8.20 1.65 15.47
C PRO A 42 -9.67 1.92 15.81
N SER A 43 -9.92 2.84 16.76
CA SER A 43 -11.27 3.33 16.99
C SER A 43 -11.79 4.11 15.77
N THR A 44 -13.11 4.19 15.61
CA THR A 44 -13.76 4.96 14.54
C THR A 44 -13.23 6.40 14.48
N LYS A 45 -13.06 7.06 15.63
CA LYS A 45 -12.50 8.41 15.72
C LYS A 45 -11.07 8.49 15.18
N ASN A 46 -10.20 7.57 15.56
CA ASN A 46 -8.82 7.55 15.07
C ASN A 46 -8.80 7.24 13.56
N TRP A 47 -9.70 6.38 13.10
CA TRP A 47 -9.83 6.03 11.69
C TRP A 47 -10.26 7.22 10.84
N GLU A 48 -11.25 8.00 11.27
CA GLU A 48 -11.67 9.23 10.58
C GLU A 48 -10.50 10.19 10.38
N ILE A 49 -9.69 10.39 11.42
CA ILE A 49 -8.49 11.24 11.35
C ILE A 49 -7.46 10.66 10.36
N ILE A 50 -7.23 9.35 10.38
CA ILE A 50 -6.33 8.67 9.43
C ILE A 50 -6.80 8.90 7.99
N VAL A 51 -8.10 8.69 7.73
CA VAL A 51 -8.68 8.84 6.38
C VAL A 51 -8.58 10.29 5.89
N GLU A 52 -8.82 11.25 6.77
CA GLU A 52 -8.74 12.68 6.48
C GLU A 52 -7.29 13.15 6.22
N LYS A 53 -6.34 12.74 7.07
CA LYS A 53 -4.95 13.23 7.01
C LYS A 53 -4.07 12.47 6.02
N LEU A 54 -4.40 11.22 5.71
CA LEU A 54 -3.65 10.36 4.79
C LEU A 54 -4.52 9.95 3.61
N PRO A 55 -4.92 10.89 2.73
CA PRO A 55 -5.82 10.59 1.62
C PRO A 55 -5.17 9.64 0.61
N ILE A 56 -5.97 8.71 0.08
CA ILE A 56 -5.65 7.88 -1.07
C ILE A 56 -6.86 7.93 -2.01
N ALA A 57 -6.63 8.01 -3.31
CA ALA A 57 -7.70 7.87 -4.29
C ALA A 57 -8.22 6.42 -4.30
N ASP A 58 -9.55 6.23 -4.29
CA ASP A 58 -10.18 4.89 -4.24
C ASP A 58 -9.67 3.90 -5.30
N LYS A 59 -9.23 4.41 -6.46
CA LYS A 59 -8.62 3.60 -7.52
C LYS A 59 -7.32 2.92 -7.06
N GLU A 60 -6.51 3.61 -6.25
CA GLU A 60 -5.21 3.15 -5.77
C GLU A 60 -5.37 2.16 -4.60
N LEU A 61 -6.48 2.24 -3.85
CA LEU A 61 -6.86 1.22 -2.86
C LEU A 61 -7.13 -0.14 -3.49
N LYS A 62 -7.53 -0.16 -4.77
CA LYS A 62 -7.87 -1.38 -5.52
C LYS A 62 -6.75 -1.84 -6.44
N ASN A 63 -5.96 -0.91 -6.96
CA ASN A 63 -4.91 -1.19 -7.95
C ASN A 63 -3.82 -0.13 -7.93
N ILE A 64 -2.59 -0.52 -7.62
CA ILE A 64 -1.44 0.39 -7.67
C ILE A 64 -0.98 0.57 -9.11
N SER A 65 -0.68 1.81 -9.50
CA SER A 65 -0.06 2.08 -10.81
C SER A 65 1.39 1.54 -10.89
N VAL A 66 1.83 1.13 -12.08
CA VAL A 66 3.22 0.69 -12.32
C VAL A 66 4.24 1.73 -11.84
N LYS A 67 3.95 3.01 -12.07
CA LYS A 67 4.79 4.13 -11.61
C LYS A 67 4.95 4.09 -10.09
N LYS A 68 3.84 4.04 -9.35
CA LYS A 68 3.88 4.06 -7.89
C LYS A 68 4.54 2.80 -7.32
N ALA A 69 4.27 1.64 -7.91
CA ALA A 69 4.96 0.40 -7.53
C ALA A 69 6.49 0.52 -7.72
N SER A 70 6.94 1.15 -8.82
CA SER A 70 8.36 1.37 -9.07
C SER A 70 9.01 2.33 -8.06
N GLU A 71 8.29 3.38 -7.63
CA GLU A 71 8.72 4.30 -6.58
C GLU A 71 8.87 3.57 -5.24
N ILE A 72 7.88 2.75 -4.86
CA ILE A 72 7.89 1.96 -3.62
C ILE A 72 9.07 0.96 -3.62
N LEU A 73 9.34 0.33 -4.76
CA LEU A 73 10.44 -0.64 -4.90
C LEU A 73 11.82 0.01 -5.02
N GLY A 74 11.90 1.33 -5.25
CA GLY A 74 13.15 1.99 -5.61
C GLY A 74 13.77 1.44 -6.91
N LYS A 75 12.93 1.08 -7.89
CA LYS A 75 13.33 0.50 -9.18
C LYS A 75 12.72 1.29 -10.35
N SER A 76 13.14 0.96 -11.58
CA SER A 76 12.54 1.56 -12.78
C SER A 76 11.16 0.98 -13.08
N GLU A 77 10.29 1.74 -13.74
CA GLU A 77 9.00 1.22 -14.22
C GLU A 77 9.17 -0.03 -15.10
N GLN A 78 10.23 -0.07 -15.91
CA GLN A 78 10.49 -1.19 -16.80
C GLN A 78 10.82 -2.48 -16.04
N PHE A 79 11.51 -2.38 -14.90
CA PHE A 79 11.72 -3.52 -14.01
C PHE A 79 10.38 -4.13 -13.57
N VAL A 80 9.44 -3.28 -13.12
CA VAL A 80 8.10 -3.70 -12.69
C VAL A 80 7.33 -4.30 -13.87
N ARG A 81 7.35 -3.66 -15.04
CA ARG A 81 6.64 -4.16 -16.23
C ARG A 81 7.13 -5.55 -16.63
N ILE A 82 8.44 -5.73 -16.80
CA ILE A 82 9.02 -7.00 -17.23
C ILE A 82 8.85 -8.07 -16.16
N GLY A 83 9.03 -7.72 -14.89
CA GLY A 83 8.83 -8.65 -13.78
C GLY A 83 7.40 -9.19 -13.70
N LEU A 84 6.39 -8.33 -13.86
CA LEU A 84 4.98 -8.74 -13.88
C LEU A 84 4.60 -9.49 -15.16
N GLN A 85 5.14 -9.11 -16.32
CA GLN A 85 4.89 -9.81 -17.59
C GLN A 85 5.49 -11.22 -17.61
N ARG A 86 6.65 -11.41 -16.99
CA ARG A 86 7.34 -12.71 -16.90
C ARG A 86 6.94 -13.53 -15.68
N GLY A 87 6.13 -12.97 -14.78
CA GLY A 87 5.69 -13.66 -13.56
C GLY A 87 6.75 -13.79 -12.46
N PHE A 88 7.81 -12.97 -12.51
CA PHE A 88 8.84 -12.94 -11.44
C PHE A 88 8.42 -12.09 -10.24
N LEU A 89 7.46 -11.18 -10.41
CA LEU A 89 6.90 -10.36 -9.35
C LEU A 89 5.49 -10.89 -9.05
N ASP A 90 5.29 -11.43 -7.85
CA ASP A 90 4.08 -12.14 -7.42
C ASP A 90 3.00 -11.25 -6.80
N PHE A 91 3.32 -9.96 -6.63
CA PHE A 91 2.40 -8.95 -6.11
C PHE A 91 1.39 -8.41 -7.13
N GLY A 92 1.45 -8.86 -8.38
CA GLY A 92 0.54 -8.42 -9.42
C GLY A 92 0.53 -9.33 -10.65
N LYS A 93 -0.21 -8.91 -11.67
CA LYS A 93 -0.26 -9.57 -12.98
C LYS A 93 -0.25 -8.55 -14.10
N ALA A 94 0.37 -8.92 -15.21
CA ALA A 94 0.24 -8.21 -16.48
C ALA A 94 -0.47 -9.12 -17.48
N VAL A 95 -1.52 -8.62 -18.13
CA VAL A 95 -2.26 -9.34 -19.16
C VAL A 95 -2.12 -8.59 -20.48
N LYS A 96 -1.71 -9.30 -21.52
CA LYS A 96 -1.57 -8.72 -22.85
C LYS A 96 -2.97 -8.47 -23.45
N ASN A 97 -3.20 -7.24 -23.91
CA ASN A 97 -4.43 -6.82 -24.59
C ASN A 97 -4.04 -6.18 -25.93
N GLY A 98 -4.01 -7.00 -26.99
CA GLY A 98 -3.49 -6.61 -28.30
C GLY A 98 -2.00 -6.25 -28.25
N SER A 99 -1.67 -5.02 -28.63
CA SER A 99 -0.30 -4.47 -28.59
C SER A 99 0.11 -3.91 -27.23
N LYS A 100 -0.84 -3.76 -26.29
CA LYS A 100 -0.61 -3.16 -24.97
C LYS A 100 -0.72 -4.21 -23.86
N TYR A 101 -0.26 -3.85 -22.66
CA TYR A 101 -0.46 -4.64 -21.45
C TYR A 101 -1.35 -3.89 -20.47
N ASN A 102 -2.30 -4.61 -19.88
CA ASN A 102 -3.04 -4.17 -18.71
C ASN A 102 -2.33 -4.70 -17.47
N TYR A 103 -2.18 -3.85 -16.46
CA TYR A 103 -1.50 -4.19 -15.22
C TYR A 103 -2.49 -4.14 -14.07
N HIS A 104 -2.44 -5.18 -13.23
CA HIS A 104 -3.09 -5.19 -11.94
C HIS A 104 -2.04 -5.48 -10.88
N ILE A 105 -1.82 -4.53 -9.97
CA ILE A 105 -0.88 -4.63 -8.86
C ILE A 105 -1.70 -4.58 -7.58
N SER A 106 -1.64 -5.67 -6.81
CA SER A 106 -2.30 -5.74 -5.51
C SER A 106 -1.53 -4.88 -4.52
N PRO A 107 -2.15 -3.86 -3.91
CA PRO A 107 -1.48 -3.06 -2.89
C PRO A 107 -0.98 -3.90 -1.73
N TYR A 108 -1.83 -4.78 -1.21
CA TYR A 108 -1.52 -5.69 -0.10
C TYR A 108 -0.27 -6.54 -0.38
N LYS A 109 -0.25 -7.25 -1.52
CA LYS A 109 0.89 -8.11 -1.85
C LYS A 109 2.18 -7.33 -2.11
N LEU A 110 2.09 -6.12 -2.66
CA LEU A 110 3.28 -5.29 -2.86
C LEU A 110 3.89 -4.90 -1.52
N MET A 111 3.07 -4.65 -0.51
CA MET A 111 3.49 -4.26 0.85
C MET A 111 4.16 -5.43 1.57
N GLU A 112 3.53 -6.59 1.49
CA GLU A 112 4.11 -7.85 1.96
C GLU A 112 5.47 -8.13 1.30
N TYR A 113 5.57 -7.93 -0.03
CA TYR A 113 6.80 -8.13 -0.78
C TYR A 113 7.96 -7.22 -0.35
N VAL A 114 7.68 -5.96 0.03
CA VAL A 114 8.73 -5.03 0.51
C VAL A 114 9.04 -5.19 2.00
N GLY A 115 8.33 -6.07 2.71
CA GLY A 115 8.50 -6.31 4.14
C GLY A 115 8.01 -5.15 5.02
N ALA A 116 6.99 -4.41 4.58
CA ALA A 116 6.40 -3.28 5.29
C ALA A 116 5.25 -3.70 6.24
#